data_AF-A0A1U7GM87-F1
#
_entry.id   AF-A0A1U7GM87-F1
#
_cell.length_a   1.000
_cell.length_b   1.000
_cell.length_c   1.000
_cell.angle_alpha   90.00
_cell.angle_beta   90.00
_cell.angle_gamma   90.00
#
_symmetry.space_group_name_H-M   'P 1'
#
loop_
_entity.id
_entity.type
_entity.pdbx_description
1 polymer ?
#
loop_
_entity_poly.entity_id
_entity_poly.type
_entity_poly.pdbx_seq_one_letter_code
_entity_poly.pdbx_strand_id
1 'polypeptide(L)'
;MRPERQKTVRPRRDVPGRLRFETLEARAVPALVVNPIAAVAGVQLNMRIAEFAVGDVTAPVSPTAAVDWGDGRSGPASVVPITSSTYGVIASTTFPNAGTFAVKVTVTGGADSTKTAAGEAVVSPAVGAGDLIPTATSIAAVVGQPFRGAAATFSDPTAGAKASDYTATIQWEGATSTATAGTVVADSAGNFHVEGDFTYATTGPKFVVTTIRRTRDGAVAQTTSAAQVAAALRSSTPTPATATAGSPFTGPLLRFSSAPESGAASDYGATIDWGDGTTGAGTIAATAGATADAPPAYLTVHGTHIYTAAGPYTVTIRVEQAGGGEPITAKVPMTAYAFTGGLDSGSLVGTAAGVSVTNQTMPVLSGTAEPGAIVALTMRRLGGGDPVGVADVIADASGRWSQTVGPMGGAFLLYGVSTPAGGVPSPPTLLNGSRPIAVELNPARILAAGRRPGADRVTVTYSVGDGTTPVGLTSAGSYSVRLADGHAVAPASVRIAPARGRSTARSLVLTFPRGTFTRREAATLAVSFAGAQGATGAPADPILLPVRLGGR
;
A
#
# COMPACT_ATOMS: atom_id res chain seq x y z
N MET A 1 8.73 -0.27 106.18
CA MET A 1 7.38 0.33 106.32
C MET A 1 7.08 1.08 105.04
N ARG A 2 5.94 0.77 104.40
CA ARG A 2 5.31 1.38 103.20
C ARG A 2 5.89 1.07 101.80
N PRO A 3 5.04 0.64 100.83
CA PRO A 3 5.40 0.42 99.44
C PRO A 3 5.14 1.66 98.57
N GLU A 4 5.94 1.83 97.53
CA GLU A 4 5.92 3.01 96.64
C GLU A 4 5.04 2.77 95.41
N ARG A 5 4.20 3.76 95.10
CA ARG A 5 3.17 3.74 94.06
C ARG A 5 3.73 4.10 92.68
N GLN A 6 3.19 3.41 91.68
CA GLN A 6 3.29 3.68 90.24
C GLN A 6 3.09 5.16 89.87
N LYS A 7 3.91 5.65 88.94
CA LYS A 7 3.64 6.85 88.13
C LYS A 7 3.84 6.54 86.64
N THR A 8 2.74 6.67 85.91
CA THR A 8 2.58 6.57 84.46
C THR A 8 3.29 7.71 83.75
N VAL A 9 4.09 7.42 82.70
CA VAL A 9 4.64 8.44 81.78
C VAL A 9 4.32 8.03 80.34
N ARG A 10 3.67 8.94 79.61
CA ARG A 10 3.23 8.82 78.22
C ARG A 10 4.42 8.89 77.24
N PRO A 11 4.37 8.23 76.07
CA PRO A 11 5.46 8.30 75.09
C PRO A 11 5.50 9.65 74.37
N ARG A 12 6.72 10.19 74.22
CA ARG A 12 7.03 11.40 73.45
C ARG A 12 6.96 11.13 71.96
N ARG A 13 6.41 12.10 71.24
CA ARG A 13 6.22 12.15 69.79
C ARG A 13 7.58 12.28 69.10
N ASP A 14 7.96 11.29 68.29
CA ASP A 14 9.15 11.35 67.44
C ASP A 14 9.05 12.50 66.43
N VAL A 15 10.10 13.31 66.36
CA VAL A 15 10.32 14.32 65.32
C VAL A 15 11.07 13.62 64.18
N PRO A 16 10.54 13.54 62.95
CA PRO A 16 11.25 12.90 61.85
C PRO A 16 12.48 13.71 61.47
N GLY A 17 13.63 13.03 61.39
CA GLY A 17 14.91 13.60 60.99
C GLY A 17 14.84 14.27 59.62
N ARG A 18 15.49 15.44 59.52
CA ARG A 18 15.82 16.09 58.24
C ARG A 18 16.57 15.10 57.35
N LEU A 19 15.94 14.68 56.26
CA LEU A 19 16.62 14.08 55.13
C LEU A 19 17.67 15.07 54.63
N ARG A 20 18.95 14.72 54.77
CA ARG A 20 20.02 15.40 54.04
C ARG A 20 19.86 14.96 52.59
N PHE A 21 19.30 15.84 51.77
CA PHE A 21 19.47 15.72 50.32
C PHE A 21 20.96 15.85 50.05
N GLU A 22 21.61 14.73 49.75
CA GLU A 22 22.84 14.78 48.96
C GLU A 22 22.46 15.50 47.67
N THR A 23 22.97 16.73 47.53
CA THR A 23 22.88 17.45 46.27
C THR A 23 23.67 16.61 45.28
N LEU A 24 22.97 15.92 44.37
CA LEU A 24 23.61 15.40 43.16
C LEU A 24 24.43 16.57 42.60
N GLU A 25 25.75 16.40 42.50
CA GLU A 25 26.55 17.32 41.72
C GLU A 25 25.90 17.41 40.34
N ALA A 26 25.36 18.58 40.01
CA ALA A 26 24.86 18.85 38.68
C ALA A 26 26.05 18.64 37.76
N ARG A 27 26.05 17.54 37.00
CA ARG A 27 27.00 17.30 35.93
C ARG A 27 26.89 18.53 35.03
N ALA A 28 27.88 19.41 35.09
CA ALA A 28 27.83 20.70 34.42
C ALA A 28 27.55 20.43 32.93
N VAL A 29 26.38 20.87 32.49
CA VAL A 29 26.00 20.82 31.08
C VAL A 29 27.01 21.69 30.32
N PRO A 30 27.61 21.22 29.22
CA PRO A 30 28.68 21.96 28.56
C PRO A 30 28.17 23.35 28.15
N ALA A 31 28.85 24.39 28.61
CA ALA A 31 28.70 25.72 28.08
C ALA A 31 29.12 25.73 26.60
N LEU A 32 28.60 26.66 25.79
CA LEU A 32 29.08 26.91 24.44
C LEU A 32 30.61 26.89 24.39
N VAL A 33 31.17 25.95 23.62
CA VAL A 33 32.61 25.72 23.47
C VAL A 33 32.93 25.68 21.99
N VAL A 34 33.99 26.39 21.58
CA VAL A 34 34.56 26.30 20.24
C VAL A 34 35.55 25.14 20.20
N ASN A 35 35.38 24.23 19.25
CA ASN A 35 36.29 23.11 19.04
C ASN A 35 37.63 23.61 18.47
N PRO A 36 38.76 22.95 18.77
CA PRO A 36 40.02 23.24 18.09
C PRO A 36 39.87 23.11 16.57
N ILE A 37 40.29 24.13 15.83
CA ILE A 37 40.24 24.14 14.36
C ILE A 37 41.68 24.02 13.82
N ALA A 38 41.93 23.02 13.01
CA ALA A 38 43.19 22.87 12.28
C ALA A 38 42.90 22.91 10.77
N ALA A 39 43.63 23.77 10.05
CA ALA A 39 43.42 24.00 8.63
C ALA A 39 44.73 24.05 7.83
N VAL A 40 44.61 24.00 6.51
CA VAL A 40 45.67 24.31 5.56
C VAL A 40 45.22 25.51 4.74
N ALA A 41 46.09 26.51 4.57
CA ALA A 41 45.73 27.69 3.80
C ALA A 41 45.37 27.31 2.34
N GLY A 42 44.28 27.87 1.83
CA GLY A 42 43.72 27.58 0.50
C GLY A 42 42.80 26.36 0.42
N VAL A 43 42.69 25.55 1.48
CA VAL A 43 41.80 24.37 1.52
C VAL A 43 40.46 24.74 2.15
N GLN A 44 39.36 24.35 1.50
CA GLN A 44 38.02 24.55 2.04
C GLN A 44 37.76 23.57 3.19
N LEU A 45 37.38 24.13 4.34
CA LEU A 45 36.89 23.42 5.49
C LEU A 45 35.37 23.43 5.54
N ASN A 46 34.79 22.31 5.97
CA ASN A 46 33.41 22.22 6.41
C ASN A 46 33.34 21.34 7.65
N MET A 47 33.13 21.94 8.82
CA MET A 47 33.23 21.23 10.08
C MET A 47 32.29 21.81 11.14
N ARG A 48 32.03 21.02 12.18
CA ARG A 48 31.43 21.52 13.40
C ARG A 48 32.47 22.23 14.25
N ILE A 49 32.30 23.54 14.35
CA ILE A 49 33.24 24.44 15.02
C ILE A 49 32.87 24.71 16.47
N ALA A 50 31.63 24.44 16.90
CA ALA A 50 31.21 24.63 18.28
C ALA A 50 30.05 23.71 18.66
N GLU A 51 29.86 23.51 19.96
CA GLU A 51 28.71 22.85 20.58
C GLU A 51 28.14 23.70 21.71
N PHE A 52 26.83 23.66 21.92
CA PHE A 52 26.15 24.34 23.04
C PHE A 52 24.92 23.58 23.53
N ALA A 53 24.53 23.81 24.78
CA ALA A 53 23.37 23.16 25.38
C ALA A 53 22.05 23.87 25.06
N VAL A 54 20.92 23.17 25.10
CA VAL A 54 19.58 23.79 24.92
C VAL A 54 19.34 24.95 25.90
N GLY A 55 19.90 24.86 27.12
CA GLY A 55 19.80 25.90 28.15
C GLY A 55 20.75 27.09 28.00
N ASP A 56 21.63 27.09 26.99
CA ASP A 56 22.64 28.14 26.81
C ASP A 56 22.09 29.45 26.23
N VAL A 57 20.92 29.39 25.60
CA VAL A 57 20.16 30.53 25.10
C VAL A 57 18.69 30.29 25.45
N THR A 58 17.90 31.36 25.65
CA THR A 58 16.46 31.19 25.84
C THR A 58 15.83 30.67 24.55
N ALA A 59 14.80 29.83 24.64
CA ALA A 59 14.11 29.25 23.48
C ALA A 59 13.69 30.34 22.45
N PRO A 60 13.75 30.02 21.13
CA PRO A 60 12.74 29.17 20.51
C PRO A 60 13.39 27.92 19.90
N VAL A 61 12.55 27.11 19.26
CA VAL A 61 12.83 25.82 18.60
C VAL A 61 13.82 25.86 17.43
N SER A 62 14.41 27.02 17.09
CA SER A 62 15.35 27.16 15.96
C SER A 62 16.42 28.23 16.24
N PRO A 63 17.44 27.92 17.06
CA PRO A 63 18.58 28.80 17.28
C PRO A 63 19.35 29.07 15.98
N THR A 64 19.96 30.26 15.87
CA THR A 64 20.86 30.63 14.76
C THR A 64 22.28 30.82 15.28
N ALA A 65 23.27 30.73 14.39
CA ALA A 65 24.66 30.96 14.75
C ALA A 65 25.39 31.80 13.70
N ALA A 66 26.38 32.55 14.14
CA ALA A 66 27.31 33.29 13.30
C ALA A 66 28.74 33.07 13.79
N VAL A 67 29.69 33.16 12.86
CA VAL A 67 31.10 32.88 13.10
C VAL A 67 31.89 34.05 12.59
N ASP A 68 32.78 34.55 13.44
CA ASP A 68 33.90 35.39 13.06
C ASP A 68 35.15 34.53 13.06
N TRP A 69 35.81 34.44 11.90
CA TRP A 69 36.95 33.55 11.71
C TRP A 69 38.27 34.17 12.17
N GLY A 70 38.28 35.44 12.58
CA GLY A 70 39.49 36.13 13.03
C GLY A 70 40.43 36.56 11.90
N ASP A 71 40.08 36.27 10.65
CA ASP A 71 40.76 36.71 9.42
C ASP A 71 40.12 37.97 8.80
N GLY A 72 39.20 38.61 9.54
CA GLY A 72 38.39 39.74 9.09
C GLY A 72 37.11 39.35 8.37
N ARG A 73 36.83 38.04 8.20
CA ARG A 73 35.58 37.55 7.60
C ARG A 73 34.67 36.96 8.67
N SER A 74 33.38 37.20 8.51
CA SER A 74 32.34 36.57 9.31
C SER A 74 31.16 36.13 8.43
N GLY A 75 30.34 35.23 8.94
CA GLY A 75 29.19 34.72 8.21
C GLY A 75 28.24 33.87 9.05
N PRO A 76 27.06 33.54 8.51
CA PRO A 76 26.12 32.64 9.17
C PRO A 76 26.68 31.22 9.25
N ALA A 77 26.31 30.51 10.31
CA ALA A 77 26.55 29.08 10.50
C ALA A 77 25.24 28.33 10.69
N SER A 78 25.25 27.06 10.32
CA SER A 78 24.10 26.16 10.48
C SER A 78 24.10 25.59 11.89
N VAL A 79 22.94 25.55 12.53
CA VAL A 79 22.75 24.91 13.83
C VAL A 79 22.00 23.61 13.64
N VAL A 80 22.56 22.51 14.15
CA VAL A 80 21.97 21.17 14.05
C VAL A 80 21.82 20.53 15.43
N PRO A 81 20.69 19.88 15.75
CA PRO A 81 20.57 19.10 16.98
C PRO A 81 21.50 17.88 16.94
N ILE A 82 22.25 17.65 18.03
CA ILE A 82 23.12 16.48 18.19
C ILE A 82 22.47 15.46 19.12
N THR A 83 21.88 15.94 20.21
CA THR A 83 21.11 15.14 21.18
C THR A 83 19.87 15.93 21.58
N SER A 84 18.99 15.34 22.40
CA SER A 84 17.87 16.05 23.01
C SER A 84 18.27 17.24 23.90
N SER A 85 19.56 17.39 24.23
CA SER A 85 20.07 18.43 25.14
C SER A 85 21.21 19.29 24.57
N THR A 86 21.65 19.04 23.33
CA THR A 86 22.85 19.69 22.76
C THR A 86 22.69 19.96 21.27
N TYR A 87 23.20 21.12 20.84
CA TYR A 87 23.27 21.57 19.45
C TYR A 87 24.74 21.71 19.00
N GLY A 88 24.97 21.49 17.70
CA GLY A 88 26.24 21.73 17.02
C GLY A 88 26.14 22.91 16.05
N VAL A 89 27.22 23.67 15.94
CA VAL A 89 27.37 24.78 14.98
C VAL A 89 28.29 24.33 13.85
N ILE A 90 27.76 24.24 12.64
CA ILE A 90 28.48 23.85 11.42
C ILE A 90 28.75 25.09 10.58
N ALA A 91 30.00 25.26 10.19
CA ALA A 91 30.41 26.37 9.33
C ALA A 91 31.45 25.92 8.30
N SER A 92 31.49 26.64 7.17
CA SER A 92 32.42 26.40 6.09
C SER A 92 33.28 27.62 5.84
N THR A 93 34.59 27.44 5.64
CA THR A 93 35.52 28.54 5.38
C THR A 93 36.75 28.05 4.61
N THR A 94 37.43 28.96 3.92
CA THR A 94 38.77 28.73 3.38
C THR A 94 39.66 29.83 3.94
N PHE A 95 40.66 29.46 4.74
CA PHE A 95 41.65 30.43 5.20
C PHE A 95 42.65 30.69 4.07
N PRO A 96 42.81 31.93 3.58
CA PRO A 96 43.72 32.20 2.47
C PRO A 96 45.20 32.14 2.86
N ASN A 97 45.51 32.34 4.15
CA ASN A 97 46.87 32.45 4.65
C ASN A 97 47.10 31.57 5.89
N ALA A 98 48.36 31.17 6.10
CA ALA A 98 48.79 30.51 7.33
C ALA A 98 48.70 31.44 8.53
N GLY A 99 48.53 30.87 9.73
CA GLY A 99 48.56 31.61 10.98
C GLY A 99 47.61 31.04 12.02
N THR A 100 47.62 31.64 13.21
CA THR A 100 46.63 31.36 14.25
C THR A 100 45.59 32.48 14.23
N PHE A 101 44.33 32.13 14.05
CA PHE A 101 43.21 33.06 14.01
C PHE A 101 42.28 32.86 15.21
N ALA A 102 41.91 33.95 15.87
CA ALA A 102 40.96 33.91 16.98
C ALA A 102 39.53 33.77 16.43
N VAL A 103 38.94 32.58 16.60
CA VAL A 103 37.58 32.28 16.12
C VAL A 103 36.59 32.63 17.22
N LYS A 104 35.53 33.37 16.87
CA LYS A 104 34.43 33.68 17.77
C LYS A 104 33.13 33.14 17.20
N VAL A 105 32.46 32.28 17.97
CA VAL A 105 31.13 31.77 17.63
C VAL A 105 30.11 32.51 18.48
N THR A 106 29.05 32.99 17.84
CA THR A 106 27.89 33.63 18.48
C THR A 106 26.66 32.81 18.15
N VAL A 107 25.96 32.34 19.18
CA VAL A 107 24.66 31.67 19.06
C VAL A 107 23.59 32.62 19.53
N THR A 108 22.51 32.73 18.77
CA THR A 108 21.35 33.57 19.07
C THR A 108 20.11 32.69 19.21
N GLY A 109 19.55 32.66 20.42
CA GLY A 109 18.25 32.08 20.73
C GLY A 109 17.16 33.14 20.70
N GLY A 110 16.11 32.95 21.49
CA GLY A 110 14.89 33.74 21.40
C GLY A 110 14.89 34.84 22.42
N ALA A 111 13.99 35.79 22.23
CA ALA A 111 14.09 37.10 22.88
C ALA A 111 15.51 37.71 22.71
N ASP A 112 16.16 37.43 21.58
CA ASP A 112 17.51 37.87 21.22
C ASP A 112 18.60 37.52 22.24
N SER A 113 18.40 36.45 23.01
CA SER A 113 19.44 35.92 23.91
C SER A 113 20.64 35.45 23.09
N THR A 114 21.84 35.91 23.47
CA THR A 114 23.07 35.53 22.78
C THR A 114 24.05 34.88 23.74
N LYS A 115 24.77 33.88 23.25
CA LYS A 115 25.93 33.30 23.92
C LYS A 115 27.11 33.29 22.95
N THR A 116 28.28 33.65 23.44
CA THR A 116 29.50 33.69 22.64
C THR A 116 30.59 32.84 23.24
N ALA A 117 31.36 32.16 22.40
CA ALA A 117 32.58 31.48 22.80
C ALA A 117 33.71 31.81 21.84
N ALA A 118 34.92 31.80 22.39
CA ALA A 118 36.16 31.97 21.64
C ALA A 118 36.87 30.63 21.51
N GLY A 119 37.57 30.47 20.40
CA GLY A 119 38.51 29.39 20.14
C GLY A 119 39.59 29.86 19.18
N GLU A 120 40.42 28.92 18.73
CA GLU A 120 41.53 29.21 17.83
C GLU A 120 41.48 28.29 16.62
N ALA A 121 41.76 28.87 15.46
CA ALA A 121 42.07 28.14 14.23
C ALA A 121 43.57 28.23 13.96
N VAL A 122 44.25 27.09 13.99
CA VAL A 122 45.67 26.97 13.62
C VAL A 122 45.73 26.53 12.16
N VAL A 123 46.18 27.45 11.30
CA VAL A 123 46.25 27.26 9.85
C VAL A 123 47.70 27.11 9.45
N SER A 124 48.02 25.94 8.91
CA SER A 124 49.33 25.67 8.31
C SER A 124 49.48 26.36 6.94
N PRO A 125 50.71 26.63 6.48
CA PRO A 125 50.97 27.28 5.20
C PRO A 125 50.31 26.60 4.00
N ALA A 126 50.03 27.40 2.97
CA ALA A 126 49.52 26.89 1.70
C ALA A 126 50.57 25.95 1.10
N VAL A 127 50.10 24.81 0.61
CA VAL A 127 50.93 23.74 0.07
C VAL A 127 51.82 24.25 -1.08
N GLY A 128 53.13 24.01 -0.96
CA GLY A 128 54.11 24.21 -2.03
C GLY A 128 54.05 23.10 -3.09
N ALA A 129 54.73 23.31 -4.21
CA ALA A 129 54.90 22.27 -5.24
C ALA A 129 55.71 21.09 -4.64
N GLY A 130 55.03 20.01 -4.26
CA GLY A 130 55.63 18.85 -3.58
C GLY A 130 54.89 18.36 -2.32
N ASP A 131 53.86 19.08 -1.89
CA ASP A 131 53.14 18.77 -0.66
C ASP A 131 51.91 17.87 -0.86
N LEU A 132 51.48 17.22 0.22
CA LEU A 132 50.27 16.40 0.27
C LEU A 132 49.01 17.27 0.15
N ILE A 133 48.09 16.92 -0.76
CA ILE A 133 46.82 17.64 -0.95
C ILE A 133 45.66 16.75 -0.49
N PRO A 134 45.15 16.91 0.73
CA PRO A 134 44.05 16.10 1.23
C PRO A 134 42.69 16.65 0.75
N THR A 135 41.78 15.75 0.40
CA THR A 135 40.45 16.05 -0.14
C THR A 135 39.39 15.32 0.68
N ALA A 136 38.42 16.08 1.19
CA ALA A 136 37.31 15.55 1.98
C ALA A 136 36.39 14.65 1.14
N THR A 137 35.72 13.72 1.80
CA THR A 137 34.76 12.80 1.18
C THR A 137 33.41 12.89 1.90
N SER A 138 32.32 12.57 1.18
CA SER A 138 31.00 12.37 1.79
C SER A 138 30.81 10.90 2.14
N ILE A 139 30.53 10.63 3.40
CA ILE A 139 30.34 9.28 3.94
C ILE A 139 28.85 9.06 4.21
N ALA A 140 28.31 7.92 3.79
CA ALA A 140 26.99 7.45 4.16
C ALA A 140 27.15 6.22 5.05
N ALA A 141 26.58 6.26 6.26
CA ALA A 141 26.67 5.18 7.23
C ALA A 141 25.30 4.94 7.87
N VAL A 142 25.14 3.77 8.53
CA VAL A 142 23.94 3.42 9.28
C VAL A 142 24.32 3.17 10.74
N VAL A 143 23.56 3.74 11.66
CA VAL A 143 23.80 3.57 13.10
C VAL A 143 23.82 2.10 13.50
N GLY A 144 24.81 1.71 14.30
CA GLY A 144 25.01 0.33 14.76
C GLY A 144 25.52 -0.64 13.68
N GLN A 145 25.72 -0.21 12.44
CA GLN A 145 26.34 -1.00 11.38
C GLN A 145 27.80 -0.58 11.16
N PRO A 146 28.71 -1.52 10.84
CA PRO A 146 30.09 -1.19 10.54
C PRO A 146 30.19 -0.49 9.18
N PHE A 147 30.74 0.71 9.16
CA PHE A 147 31.21 1.37 7.95
C PHE A 147 32.60 0.85 7.59
N ARG A 148 32.80 0.44 6.33
CA ARG A 148 34.12 0.09 5.77
C ARG A 148 34.28 0.80 4.43
N GLY A 149 35.17 1.79 4.37
CA GLY A 149 35.37 2.55 3.14
C GLY A 149 36.29 3.74 3.31
N ALA A 150 36.39 4.57 2.27
CA ALA A 150 37.25 5.74 2.26
C ALA A 150 36.74 6.82 3.24
N ALA A 151 37.58 7.18 4.21
CA ALA A 151 37.37 8.30 5.13
C ALA A 151 37.83 9.64 4.53
N ALA A 152 38.80 9.62 3.62
CA ALA A 152 39.28 10.78 2.86
C ALA A 152 40.05 10.31 1.61
N THR A 153 40.33 11.24 0.70
CA THR A 153 41.27 11.05 -0.42
C THR A 153 42.41 12.06 -0.32
N PHE A 154 43.53 11.82 -0.98
CA PHE A 154 44.61 12.79 -1.11
C PHE A 154 45.45 12.52 -2.36
N SER A 155 46.18 13.53 -2.83
CA SER A 155 47.21 13.38 -3.86
C SER A 155 48.58 13.80 -3.32
N ASP A 156 49.63 13.16 -3.86
CA ASP A 156 51.01 13.60 -3.69
C ASP A 156 51.61 13.79 -5.09
N PRO A 157 52.04 15.00 -5.48
CA PRO A 157 52.61 15.27 -6.80
C PRO A 157 53.99 14.64 -7.02
N THR A 158 54.55 13.95 -6.02
CA THR A 158 55.84 13.26 -6.11
C THR A 158 55.77 12.07 -7.07
N ALA A 159 56.60 12.09 -8.10
CA ALA A 159 56.73 10.99 -9.03
C ALA A 159 57.12 9.68 -8.31
N GLY A 160 56.34 8.63 -8.54
CA GLY A 160 56.61 7.29 -7.98
C GLY A 160 56.16 7.07 -6.53
N ALA A 161 55.35 7.99 -5.97
CA ALA A 161 54.72 7.80 -4.66
C ALA A 161 53.93 6.48 -4.58
N LYS A 162 54.05 5.77 -3.46
CA LYS A 162 53.36 4.52 -3.17
C LYS A 162 52.56 4.63 -1.88
N ALA A 163 51.52 3.81 -1.74
CA ALA A 163 50.71 3.78 -0.52
C ALA A 163 51.54 3.52 0.76
N SER A 164 52.61 2.74 0.66
CA SER A 164 53.55 2.47 1.77
C SER A 164 54.33 3.70 2.25
N ASP A 165 54.34 4.79 1.50
CA ASP A 165 55.05 6.03 1.85
C ASP A 165 54.25 6.88 2.84
N TYR A 166 53.06 6.43 3.23
CA TYR A 166 52.13 7.17 4.07
C TYR A 166 51.61 6.32 5.22
N THR A 167 51.37 6.99 6.34
CA THR A 167 50.57 6.49 7.45
C THR A 167 49.37 7.41 7.60
N ALA A 168 48.23 6.88 8.03
CA ALA A 168 47.04 7.68 8.28
C ALA A 168 46.37 7.32 9.61
N THR A 169 45.77 8.32 10.24
CA THR A 169 44.90 8.15 11.41
C THR A 169 43.58 8.82 11.17
N ILE A 170 42.49 8.20 11.61
CA ILE A 170 41.12 8.64 11.41
C ILE A 170 40.47 8.85 12.76
N GLN A 171 40.10 10.09 13.04
CA GLN A 171 39.35 10.49 14.21
C GLN A 171 37.87 10.62 13.85
N TRP A 172 37.08 9.68 14.33
CA TRP A 172 35.63 9.64 14.14
C TRP A 172 34.92 10.45 15.23
N GLU A 173 33.96 11.29 14.85
CA GLU A 173 33.08 11.93 15.82
C GLU A 173 32.20 10.91 16.55
N GLY A 174 32.20 10.97 17.89
CA GLY A 174 31.50 10.01 18.76
C GLY A 174 32.38 8.89 19.31
N ALA A 175 33.65 8.79 18.92
CA ALA A 175 34.61 7.88 19.53
C ALA A 175 35.03 8.36 20.93
N THR A 176 35.12 7.45 21.90
CA THR A 176 35.34 7.80 23.31
C THR A 176 36.77 8.18 23.70
N SER A 177 37.81 7.95 22.86
CA SER A 177 39.14 8.62 22.92
C SER A 177 40.33 7.92 22.21
N THR A 178 40.22 7.44 20.97
CA THR A 178 41.45 7.21 20.16
C THR A 178 41.14 7.27 18.65
N ALA A 179 41.98 7.98 17.90
CA ALA A 179 41.97 7.89 16.44
C ALA A 179 42.31 6.46 16.02
N THR A 180 41.54 5.92 15.08
CA THR A 180 41.79 4.60 14.49
C THR A 180 42.90 4.70 13.43
N ALA A 181 43.66 3.63 13.21
CA ALA A 181 44.59 3.58 12.08
C ALA A 181 43.81 3.50 10.76
N GLY A 182 44.18 4.34 9.80
CA GLY A 182 43.67 4.27 8.43
C GLY A 182 44.59 3.48 7.51
N THR A 183 44.02 2.74 6.58
CA THR A 183 44.79 2.02 5.55
C THR A 183 44.89 2.88 4.30
N VAL A 184 46.10 3.24 3.88
CA VAL A 184 46.30 4.00 2.65
C VAL A 184 46.30 3.03 1.46
N VAL A 185 45.50 3.34 0.45
CA VAL A 185 45.36 2.57 -0.78
C VAL A 185 45.56 3.52 -1.96
N ALA A 186 46.25 3.06 -3.00
CA ALA A 186 46.42 3.83 -4.24
C ALA A 186 45.31 3.49 -5.23
N ASP A 187 44.76 4.49 -5.90
CA ASP A 187 43.82 4.30 -7.01
C ASP A 187 44.57 4.10 -8.35
N SER A 188 43.83 3.75 -9.41
CA SER A 188 44.40 3.53 -10.75
C SER A 188 44.81 4.83 -11.46
N ALA A 189 44.44 6.00 -10.93
CA ALA A 189 44.75 7.32 -11.46
C ALA A 189 45.99 7.96 -10.81
N GLY A 190 46.56 7.32 -9.79
CA GLY A 190 47.73 7.80 -9.06
C GLY A 190 47.41 8.69 -7.84
N ASN A 191 46.14 8.79 -7.44
CA ASN A 191 45.78 9.37 -6.15
C ASN A 191 45.69 8.28 -5.07
N PHE A 192 45.46 8.70 -3.84
CA PHE A 192 45.37 7.82 -2.68
C PHE A 192 44.05 8.04 -1.95
N HIS A 193 43.51 6.98 -1.36
CA HIS A 193 42.42 7.06 -0.41
C HIS A 193 42.79 6.38 0.91
N VAL A 194 42.21 6.90 1.99
CA VAL A 194 42.42 6.38 3.35
C VAL A 194 41.19 5.60 3.74
N GLU A 195 41.28 4.27 3.78
CA GLU A 195 40.20 3.40 4.24
C GLU A 195 40.17 3.31 5.77
N GLY A 196 38.96 3.31 6.33
CA GLY A 196 38.73 3.15 7.76
C GLY A 196 37.57 2.21 8.07
N ASP A 197 37.50 1.80 9.33
CA ASP A 197 36.47 0.93 9.89
C ASP A 197 35.91 1.58 11.17
N PHE A 198 34.59 1.84 11.19
CA PHE A 198 33.94 2.45 12.35
C PHE A 198 32.44 2.14 12.42
N THR A 199 31.92 2.01 13.64
CA THR A 199 30.48 1.84 13.91
C THR A 199 29.97 3.02 14.71
N TYR A 200 29.09 3.83 14.12
CA TYR A 200 28.48 4.96 14.81
C TYR A 200 27.40 4.49 15.79
N ALA A 201 27.41 5.07 17.00
CA ALA A 201 26.41 4.80 18.04
C ALA A 201 25.18 5.72 17.98
N THR A 202 25.26 6.84 17.23
CA THR A 202 24.18 7.83 17.12
C THR A 202 23.97 8.25 15.67
N THR A 203 22.75 8.65 15.33
CA THR A 203 22.36 9.15 14.00
C THR A 203 22.73 10.63 13.81
N GLY A 204 22.50 11.13 12.59
CA GLY A 204 22.65 12.53 12.23
C GLY A 204 23.98 12.86 11.54
N PRO A 205 24.23 14.15 11.26
CA PRO A 205 25.48 14.60 10.66
C PRO A 205 26.64 14.40 11.65
N LYS A 206 27.75 13.84 11.16
CA LYS A 206 29.01 13.61 11.88
C LYS A 206 30.19 14.10 11.04
N PHE A 207 31.32 14.32 11.70
CA PHE A 207 32.57 14.68 11.05
C PHE A 207 33.64 13.60 11.27
N VAL A 208 34.53 13.48 10.28
CA VAL A 208 35.62 12.50 10.28
C VAL A 208 36.90 13.23 9.92
N VAL A 209 37.79 13.38 10.89
CA VAL A 209 39.07 14.04 10.69
C VAL A 209 40.10 12.98 10.31
N THR A 210 40.68 13.11 9.13
CA THR A 210 41.73 12.21 8.64
C THR A 210 43.05 12.95 8.59
N THR A 211 44.05 12.43 9.29
CA THR A 211 45.42 12.93 9.29
C THR A 211 46.29 11.97 8.50
N ILE A 212 46.94 12.48 7.45
CA ILE A 212 47.89 11.76 6.62
C ILE A 212 49.29 12.25 6.98
N ARG A 213 50.23 11.31 7.15
CA ARG A 213 51.64 11.61 7.40
C ARG A 213 52.51 10.85 6.40
N ARG A 214 53.32 11.59 5.65
CA ARG A 214 54.34 11.05 4.75
C ARG A 214 55.57 10.61 5.55
N THR A 215 56.04 9.40 5.30
CA THR A 215 57.06 8.74 6.16
C THR A 215 58.48 9.26 5.89
N ARG A 216 58.81 9.61 4.65
CA ARG A 216 60.16 10.04 4.23
C ARG A 216 60.64 11.36 4.83
N ASP A 217 59.73 12.31 5.04
CA ASP A 217 60.04 13.69 5.45
C ASP A 217 59.16 14.17 6.62
N GLY A 218 58.19 13.36 7.05
CA GLY A 218 57.30 13.69 8.14
C GLY A 218 56.23 14.73 7.78
N ALA A 219 56.03 15.06 6.50
CA ALA A 219 54.99 16.00 6.08
C ALA A 219 53.60 15.51 6.55
N VAL A 220 52.80 16.42 7.11
CA VAL A 220 51.47 16.11 7.63
C VAL A 220 50.42 16.92 6.88
N ALA A 221 49.35 16.25 6.48
CA ALA A 221 48.17 16.86 5.89
C ALA A 221 46.92 16.37 6.61
N GLN A 222 45.90 17.22 6.72
CA GLN A 222 44.65 16.88 7.39
C GLN A 222 43.46 17.36 6.57
N THR A 223 42.37 16.58 6.61
CA THR A 223 41.08 16.98 6.07
C THR A 223 39.94 16.51 6.96
N THR A 224 38.79 17.15 6.81
CA THR A 224 37.57 16.84 7.55
C THR A 224 36.47 16.45 6.57
N SER A 225 36.10 15.17 6.60
CA SER A 225 35.01 14.60 5.82
C SER A 225 33.68 14.71 6.58
N ALA A 226 32.58 14.83 5.84
CA ALA A 226 31.23 14.83 6.40
C ALA A 226 30.61 13.44 6.26
N ALA A 227 30.03 12.93 7.34
CA ALA A 227 29.31 11.67 7.37
C ALA A 227 27.83 11.90 7.70
N GLN A 228 26.94 11.32 6.91
CA GLN A 228 25.51 11.24 7.21
C GLN A 228 25.22 9.85 7.77
N VAL A 229 24.88 9.80 9.07
CA VAL A 229 24.56 8.54 9.75
C VAL A 229 23.05 8.39 9.84
N ALA A 230 22.51 7.56 8.96
CA ALA A 230 21.09 7.25 8.89
C ALA A 230 20.65 6.29 10.01
N ALA A 231 19.35 6.30 10.29
CA ALA A 231 18.75 5.35 11.22
C ALA A 231 18.62 3.98 10.54
N ALA A 232 18.69 2.90 11.32
CA ALA A 232 18.51 1.56 10.78
C ALA A 232 17.02 1.25 10.62
N LEU A 233 16.54 1.08 9.39
CA LEU A 233 15.16 0.70 9.09
C LEU A 233 14.88 -0.77 9.43
N ARG A 234 13.69 -1.05 9.98
CA ARG A 234 13.19 -2.39 10.25
C ARG A 234 11.70 -2.49 9.90
N SER A 235 11.30 -3.54 9.19
CA SER A 235 9.88 -3.83 8.90
C SER A 235 9.33 -4.93 9.80
N SER A 236 8.02 -4.90 10.04
CA SER A 236 7.28 -6.05 10.55
C SER A 236 7.03 -7.06 9.44
N THR A 237 6.71 -8.31 9.80
CA THR A 237 6.11 -9.26 8.86
C THR A 237 4.75 -8.72 8.39
N PRO A 238 4.53 -8.51 7.08
CA PRO A 238 3.24 -8.05 6.58
C PRO A 238 2.14 -9.10 6.80
N THR A 239 0.94 -8.65 7.13
CA THR A 239 -0.26 -9.50 7.13
C THR A 239 -0.86 -9.56 5.74
N PRO A 240 -1.39 -10.71 5.29
CA PRO A 240 -2.12 -10.79 4.03
C PRO A 240 -3.26 -9.77 3.97
N ALA A 241 -3.39 -9.10 2.83
CA ALA A 241 -4.44 -8.14 2.56
C ALA A 241 -5.39 -8.67 1.48
N THR A 242 -6.60 -8.14 1.47
CA THR A 242 -7.65 -8.50 0.52
C THR A 242 -8.19 -7.26 -0.16
N ALA A 243 -8.61 -7.43 -1.42
CA ALA A 243 -9.26 -6.41 -2.21
C ALA A 243 -10.42 -7.01 -2.99
N THR A 244 -11.31 -6.16 -3.51
CA THR A 244 -12.35 -6.57 -4.47
C THR A 244 -11.97 -6.06 -5.85
N ALA A 245 -11.92 -6.93 -6.85
CA ALA A 245 -11.60 -6.55 -8.22
C ALA A 245 -12.58 -5.50 -8.76
N GLY A 246 -12.05 -4.48 -9.45
CA GLY A 246 -12.79 -3.33 -9.95
C GLY A 246 -13.12 -2.27 -8.89
N SER A 247 -12.77 -2.49 -7.62
CA SER A 247 -12.99 -1.54 -6.52
C SER A 247 -11.68 -0.99 -5.98
N PRO A 248 -11.66 0.26 -5.49
CA PRO A 248 -10.47 0.83 -4.86
C PRO A 248 -10.20 0.14 -3.52
N PHE A 249 -9.03 -0.49 -3.41
CA PHE A 249 -8.41 -0.80 -2.13
C PHE A 249 -7.87 0.49 -1.51
N THR A 250 -8.05 0.65 -0.20
CA THR A 250 -7.42 1.69 0.61
C THR A 250 -7.15 1.12 1.99
N GLY A 251 -5.88 1.06 2.39
CA GLY A 251 -5.56 0.45 3.67
C GLY A 251 -4.08 0.47 4.05
N PRO A 252 -3.76 0.08 5.29
CA PRO A 252 -2.39 -0.14 5.72
C PRO A 252 -1.80 -1.39 5.06
N LEU A 253 -0.54 -1.34 4.69
CA LEU A 253 0.15 -2.44 4.01
C LEU A 253 1.40 -2.93 4.75
N LEU A 254 2.16 -2.03 5.37
CA LEU A 254 3.40 -2.37 6.07
C LEU A 254 3.59 -1.48 7.29
N ARG A 255 4.01 -2.08 8.41
CA ARG A 255 4.56 -1.34 9.55
C ARG A 255 6.07 -1.41 9.52
N PHE A 256 6.72 -0.30 9.83
CA PHE A 256 8.18 -0.23 9.95
C PHE A 256 8.56 0.74 11.05
N SER A 257 9.79 0.63 11.53
CA SER A 257 10.40 1.58 12.47
C SER A 257 11.82 1.87 12.04
N SER A 258 12.40 2.91 12.62
CA SER A 258 13.83 3.16 12.54
C SER A 258 14.41 3.19 13.95
N ALA A 259 15.68 2.79 14.07
CA ALA A 259 16.39 2.79 15.36
C ALA A 259 17.58 3.74 15.33
N PRO A 260 17.94 4.37 16.47
CA PRO A 260 17.40 4.12 17.82
C PRO A 260 15.99 4.66 18.07
N GLU A 261 15.51 5.59 17.24
CA GLU A 261 14.18 6.21 17.35
C GLU A 261 13.57 6.35 15.96
N SER A 262 12.23 6.24 15.86
CA SER A 262 11.54 6.50 14.59
C SER A 262 11.58 7.99 14.26
N GLY A 263 12.07 8.36 13.08
CA GLY A 263 11.95 9.75 12.59
C GLY A 263 10.50 10.19 12.34
N ALA A 264 10.30 11.46 11.99
CA ALA A 264 9.00 11.96 11.55
C ALA A 264 8.59 11.29 10.23
N ALA A 265 7.29 11.17 9.96
CA ALA A 265 6.80 10.56 8.72
C ALA A 265 7.33 11.26 7.45
N SER A 266 7.61 12.56 7.53
CA SER A 266 8.23 13.37 6.47
C SER A 266 9.64 12.94 6.10
N ASP A 267 10.31 12.19 6.98
CA ASP A 267 11.69 11.75 6.79
C ASP A 267 11.77 10.49 5.93
N TYR A 268 10.63 9.98 5.42
CA TYR A 268 10.57 8.72 4.69
C TYR A 268 9.76 8.86 3.40
N GLY A 269 10.17 8.09 2.38
CA GLY A 269 9.43 7.89 1.15
C GLY A 269 9.08 6.41 0.98
N ALA A 270 7.88 6.12 0.45
CA ALA A 270 7.47 4.76 0.12
C ALA A 270 7.04 4.68 -1.35
N THR A 271 7.49 3.62 -2.02
CA THR A 271 6.99 3.21 -3.34
C THR A 271 6.37 1.83 -3.24
N ILE A 272 5.30 1.61 -3.99
CA ILE A 272 4.50 0.39 -3.97
C ILE A 272 4.41 -0.13 -5.40
N ASP A 273 4.92 -1.33 -5.63
CA ASP A 273 4.60 -2.16 -6.81
C ASP A 273 3.45 -3.08 -6.44
N TRP A 274 2.32 -2.98 -7.15
CA TRP A 274 1.11 -3.72 -6.83
C TRP A 274 1.12 -5.16 -7.34
N GLY A 275 2.14 -5.56 -8.10
CA GLY A 275 2.28 -6.92 -8.62
C GLY A 275 1.38 -7.23 -9.82
N ASP A 276 0.64 -6.24 -10.32
CA ASP A 276 -0.16 -6.31 -11.56
C ASP A 276 0.50 -5.55 -12.73
N GLY A 277 1.76 -5.13 -12.56
CA GLY A 277 2.52 -4.32 -13.51
C GLY A 277 2.37 -2.82 -13.31
N THR A 278 1.61 -2.37 -12.31
CA THR A 278 1.48 -0.96 -11.95
C THR A 278 2.22 -0.60 -10.66
N THR A 279 2.67 0.65 -10.57
CA THR A 279 3.35 1.19 -9.40
C THR A 279 2.67 2.47 -8.91
N GLY A 280 2.72 2.73 -7.60
CA GLY A 280 2.20 3.95 -6.99
C GLY A 280 3.06 4.44 -5.82
N ALA A 281 2.82 5.68 -5.39
CA ALA A 281 3.40 6.20 -4.16
C ALA A 281 2.64 5.67 -2.94
N GLY A 282 3.38 5.28 -1.90
CA GLY A 282 2.81 4.99 -0.59
C GLY A 282 2.72 6.25 0.26
N THR A 283 1.71 6.34 1.11
CA THR A 283 1.61 7.40 2.12
C THR A 283 2.06 6.86 3.47
N ILE A 284 2.92 7.60 4.17
CA ILE A 284 3.47 7.18 5.46
C ILE A 284 2.77 7.97 6.56
N ALA A 285 2.22 7.27 7.54
CA ALA A 285 1.54 7.87 8.68
C ALA A 285 2.09 7.33 9.99
N ALA A 286 2.23 8.21 10.98
CA ALA A 286 2.47 7.81 12.36
C ALA A 286 1.20 7.14 12.93
N THR A 287 1.36 6.01 13.62
CA THR A 287 0.21 5.37 14.31
C THR A 287 0.11 5.93 15.73
N ALA A 288 -1.12 6.20 16.19
CA ALA A 288 -1.43 7.00 17.38
C ALA A 288 -0.70 6.54 18.66
N GLY A 289 -0.12 7.53 19.37
CA GLY A 289 0.78 7.36 20.52
C GLY A 289 1.97 8.33 20.49
N ALA A 290 2.23 8.95 19.33
CA ALA A 290 3.27 9.97 19.17
C ALA A 290 2.83 11.32 19.74
N THR A 291 3.68 11.91 20.58
CA THR A 291 3.68 13.35 20.89
C THR A 291 4.84 14.01 20.13
N ALA A 292 4.86 15.35 20.04
CA ALA A 292 6.00 16.07 19.46
C ALA A 292 7.34 15.73 20.18
N ASP A 293 7.26 15.30 21.44
CA ASP A 293 8.41 14.98 22.30
C ASP A 293 8.73 13.47 22.37
N ALA A 294 7.95 12.61 21.70
CA ALA A 294 8.15 11.17 21.69
C ALA A 294 7.73 10.57 20.33
N PRO A 295 8.70 10.25 19.45
CA PRO A 295 8.39 9.68 18.15
C PRO A 295 7.56 8.39 18.24
N PRO A 296 6.75 8.06 17.21
CA PRO A 296 5.93 6.86 17.23
C PRO A 296 6.81 5.61 17.34
N ALA A 297 6.36 4.61 18.09
CA ALA A 297 7.05 3.31 18.15
C ALA A 297 7.17 2.64 16.75
N TYR A 298 6.28 2.99 15.82
CA TYR A 298 6.31 2.55 14.42
C TYR A 298 5.54 3.49 13.49
N LEU A 299 5.92 3.49 12.22
CA LEU A 299 5.26 4.15 11.10
C LEU A 299 4.52 3.10 10.25
N THR A 300 3.44 3.50 9.58
CA THR A 300 2.66 2.63 8.70
C THR A 300 2.64 3.18 7.29
N VAL A 301 2.94 2.33 6.31
CA VAL A 301 2.75 2.60 4.88
C VAL A 301 1.31 2.24 4.51
N HIS A 302 0.59 3.21 3.97
CA HIS A 302 -0.73 3.07 3.37
C HIS A 302 -0.63 3.17 1.84
N GLY A 303 -1.59 2.58 1.15
CA GLY A 303 -1.69 2.67 -0.31
C GLY A 303 -3.13 2.61 -0.79
N THR A 304 -3.34 3.11 -2.01
CA THR A 304 -4.60 3.02 -2.74
C THR A 304 -4.37 2.42 -4.12
N HIS A 305 -5.24 1.48 -4.54
CA HIS A 305 -5.12 0.83 -5.84
C HIS A 305 -6.43 0.19 -6.31
N ILE A 306 -6.58 0.00 -7.63
CA ILE A 306 -7.70 -0.74 -8.21
C ILE A 306 -7.14 -1.91 -9.02
N TYR A 307 -7.36 -3.13 -8.53
CA TYR A 307 -7.08 -4.34 -9.31
C TYR A 307 -8.21 -4.57 -10.31
N THR A 308 -7.92 -4.57 -11.61
CA THR A 308 -8.94 -4.77 -12.65
C THR A 308 -9.38 -6.23 -12.78
N ALA A 309 -8.52 -7.17 -12.39
CA ALA A 309 -8.78 -8.60 -12.42
C ALA A 309 -8.66 -9.22 -11.01
N ALA A 310 -9.46 -10.24 -10.75
CA ALA A 310 -9.33 -11.06 -9.56
C ALA A 310 -8.10 -11.98 -9.66
N GLY A 311 -7.45 -12.23 -8.53
CA GLY A 311 -6.27 -13.09 -8.48
C GLY A 311 -5.37 -12.83 -7.28
N PRO A 312 -4.36 -13.69 -7.08
CA PRO A 312 -3.29 -13.45 -6.13
C PRO A 312 -2.28 -12.46 -6.72
N TYR A 313 -1.85 -11.50 -5.89
CA TYR A 313 -0.82 -10.51 -6.20
C TYR A 313 0.22 -10.48 -5.07
N THR A 314 1.45 -10.11 -5.42
CA THR A 314 2.52 -9.87 -4.44
C THR A 314 2.88 -8.40 -4.49
N VAL A 315 2.38 -7.63 -3.51
CA VAL A 315 2.66 -6.20 -3.41
C VAL A 315 4.06 -6.02 -2.84
N THR A 316 4.95 -5.35 -3.56
CA THR A 316 6.31 -5.06 -3.13
C THR A 316 6.41 -3.61 -2.70
N ILE A 317 6.79 -3.38 -1.45
CA ILE A 317 6.88 -2.04 -0.84
C ILE A 317 8.34 -1.76 -0.56
N ARG A 318 8.83 -0.63 -1.06
CA ARG A 318 10.18 -0.13 -0.77
C ARG A 318 10.08 1.17 0.01
N VAL A 319 10.73 1.20 1.18
CA VAL A 319 10.79 2.38 2.04
C VAL A 319 12.22 2.90 2.09
N GLU A 320 12.37 4.21 1.90
CA GLU A 320 13.63 4.94 1.92
C GLU A 320 13.59 6.06 2.97
N GLN A 321 14.75 6.39 3.55
CA GLN A 321 14.91 7.48 4.51
C GLN A 321 15.59 8.69 3.85
N ALA A 322 15.08 9.89 4.14
CA ALA A 322 15.71 11.16 3.77
C ALA A 322 17.05 11.33 4.51
N GLY A 323 18.12 11.64 3.78
CA GLY A 323 19.48 11.69 4.32
C GLY A 323 20.31 10.42 4.11
N GLY A 324 19.73 9.40 3.45
CA GLY A 324 20.41 8.15 3.09
C GLY A 324 20.07 7.00 4.04
N GLY A 325 20.77 5.88 3.89
CA GLY A 325 20.53 4.63 4.60
C GLY A 325 20.07 3.51 3.68
N GLU A 326 20.14 2.27 4.18
CA GLU A 326 19.72 1.10 3.41
C GLU A 326 18.18 1.03 3.33
N PRO A 327 17.60 0.98 2.13
CA PRO A 327 16.16 0.83 1.97
C PRO A 327 15.71 -0.54 2.47
N ILE A 328 14.51 -0.60 3.03
CA ILE A 328 13.84 -1.88 3.31
C ILE A 328 12.87 -2.20 2.18
N THR A 329 12.79 -3.48 1.85
CA THR A 329 11.79 -4.01 0.92
C THR A 329 10.96 -5.08 1.63
N ALA A 330 9.64 -4.98 1.52
CA ALA A 330 8.72 -5.97 2.05
C ALA A 330 7.77 -6.47 0.95
N LYS A 331 7.35 -7.74 1.07
CA LYS A 331 6.37 -8.35 0.16
C LYS A 331 5.10 -8.67 0.94
N VAL A 332 3.99 -8.08 0.51
CA VAL A 332 2.66 -8.26 1.11
C VAL A 332 1.84 -9.16 0.18
N PRO A 333 1.39 -10.34 0.65
CA PRO A 333 0.42 -11.14 -0.09
C PRO A 333 -0.89 -10.37 -0.19
N MET A 334 -1.40 -10.21 -1.41
CA MET A 334 -2.68 -9.57 -1.68
C MET A 334 -3.55 -10.53 -2.48
N THR A 335 -4.83 -10.67 -2.11
CA THR A 335 -5.81 -11.42 -2.93
C THR A 335 -6.93 -10.49 -3.34
N ALA A 336 -7.09 -10.25 -4.65
CA ALA A 336 -8.25 -9.55 -5.18
C ALA A 336 -9.34 -10.58 -5.50
N TYR A 337 -10.48 -10.49 -4.82
CA TYR A 337 -11.63 -11.37 -5.04
C TYR A 337 -12.54 -10.82 -6.14
N ALA A 338 -13.10 -11.72 -6.95
CA ALA A 338 -14.13 -11.36 -7.92
C ALA A 338 -15.46 -11.10 -7.20
N PHE A 339 -16.06 -9.94 -7.45
CA PHE A 339 -17.44 -9.69 -7.04
C PHE A 339 -18.39 -9.95 -8.20
N THR A 340 -19.18 -11.01 -8.08
CA THR A 340 -20.13 -11.45 -9.10
C THR A 340 -21.49 -11.71 -8.47
N GLY A 341 -22.52 -11.70 -9.30
CA GLY A 341 -23.88 -12.03 -8.91
C GLY A 341 -24.79 -12.13 -10.11
N GLY A 342 -25.86 -12.89 -10.01
CA GLY A 342 -26.83 -13.02 -11.08
C GLY A 342 -27.93 -13.99 -10.72
N LEU A 343 -28.78 -14.27 -11.69
CA LEU A 343 -29.80 -15.29 -11.56
C LEU A 343 -29.13 -16.67 -11.48
N ASP A 344 -29.40 -17.43 -10.43
CA ASP A 344 -28.81 -18.76 -10.24
C ASP A 344 -29.23 -19.71 -11.37
N SER A 345 -28.36 -20.67 -11.70
CA SER A 345 -28.63 -21.67 -12.74
C SER A 345 -29.93 -22.48 -12.53
N GLY A 346 -30.32 -22.75 -11.28
CA GLY A 346 -31.58 -23.43 -10.95
C GLY A 346 -32.82 -22.53 -11.07
N SER A 347 -32.62 -21.22 -11.16
CA SER A 347 -33.67 -20.22 -11.38
C SER A 347 -33.68 -19.67 -12.81
N LEU A 348 -32.63 -19.91 -13.58
CA LEU A 348 -32.47 -19.47 -14.95
C LEU A 348 -33.20 -20.41 -15.92
N VAL A 349 -34.15 -19.85 -16.67
CA VAL A 349 -34.84 -20.53 -17.77
C VAL A 349 -34.04 -20.42 -19.06
N GLY A 350 -33.44 -19.25 -19.30
CA GLY A 350 -32.73 -18.96 -20.53
C GLY A 350 -32.45 -17.48 -20.69
N THR A 351 -31.93 -17.11 -21.86
CA THR A 351 -31.64 -15.72 -22.22
C THR A 351 -32.37 -15.36 -23.51
N ALA A 352 -33.05 -14.22 -23.51
CA ALA A 352 -33.75 -13.71 -24.69
C ALA A 352 -33.48 -12.22 -24.87
N ALA A 353 -33.06 -11.81 -26.06
CA ALA A 353 -32.76 -10.41 -26.39
C ALA A 353 -31.83 -9.71 -25.36
N GLY A 354 -30.87 -10.43 -24.79
CA GLY A 354 -29.95 -9.91 -23.77
C GLY A 354 -30.50 -9.83 -22.34
N VAL A 355 -31.67 -10.42 -22.07
CA VAL A 355 -32.33 -10.48 -20.75
C VAL A 355 -32.28 -11.91 -20.21
N SER A 356 -31.90 -12.07 -18.94
CA SER A 356 -31.99 -13.35 -18.21
C SER A 356 -33.45 -13.58 -17.78
N VAL A 357 -34.03 -14.72 -18.12
CA VAL A 357 -35.45 -15.00 -17.87
C VAL A 357 -35.59 -16.06 -16.77
N THR A 358 -36.57 -15.88 -15.88
CA THR A 358 -37.02 -16.88 -14.90
C THR A 358 -38.54 -17.02 -14.92
N ASN A 359 -39.06 -18.21 -14.57
CA ASN A 359 -40.49 -18.46 -14.35
C ASN A 359 -40.85 -18.55 -12.86
N GLN A 360 -39.94 -18.20 -11.97
CA GLN A 360 -40.12 -18.24 -10.52
C GLN A 360 -40.46 -16.85 -10.01
N THR A 361 -41.50 -16.72 -9.18
CA THR A 361 -41.79 -15.47 -8.45
C THR A 361 -40.75 -15.17 -7.37
N MET A 362 -40.09 -16.20 -6.87
CA MET A 362 -39.04 -16.12 -5.86
C MET A 362 -37.78 -16.87 -6.36
N PRO A 363 -37.06 -16.32 -7.34
CA PRO A 363 -35.84 -16.94 -7.82
C PRO A 363 -34.70 -16.84 -6.79
N VAL A 364 -33.72 -17.71 -6.97
CA VAL A 364 -32.44 -17.68 -6.29
C VAL A 364 -31.48 -16.81 -7.11
N LEU A 365 -30.81 -15.88 -6.43
CA LEU A 365 -29.63 -15.21 -6.93
C LEU A 365 -28.39 -15.83 -6.31
N SER A 366 -27.33 -15.96 -7.08
CA SER A 366 -26.05 -16.47 -6.58
C SER A 366 -24.88 -15.75 -7.22
N GLY A 367 -23.72 -15.86 -6.59
CA GLY A 367 -22.49 -15.22 -7.04
C GLY A 367 -21.30 -15.48 -6.15
N THR A 368 -20.27 -14.66 -6.32
CA THR A 368 -19.04 -14.70 -5.54
C THR A 368 -18.73 -13.33 -4.95
N ALA A 369 -18.09 -13.32 -3.79
CA ALA A 369 -17.51 -12.14 -3.15
C ALA A 369 -16.30 -12.57 -2.31
N GLU A 370 -15.67 -11.63 -1.62
CA GLU A 370 -14.67 -11.96 -0.61
C GLU A 370 -15.28 -12.87 0.49
N PRO A 371 -14.60 -13.92 0.96
CA PRO A 371 -15.10 -14.79 2.02
C PRO A 371 -15.49 -14.00 3.28
N GLY A 372 -16.70 -14.23 3.79
CA GLY A 372 -17.25 -13.52 4.94
C GLY A 372 -17.74 -12.09 4.65
N ALA A 373 -17.65 -11.60 3.41
CA ALA A 373 -18.18 -10.29 3.06
C ALA A 373 -19.71 -10.28 3.07
N ILE A 374 -20.29 -9.14 3.46
CA ILE A 374 -21.71 -8.87 3.34
C ILE A 374 -21.98 -8.38 1.91
N VAL A 375 -22.86 -9.09 1.22
CA VAL A 375 -23.35 -8.75 -0.12
C VAL A 375 -24.75 -8.17 0.02
N ALA A 376 -24.84 -6.85 -0.15
CA ALA A 376 -26.11 -6.13 -0.21
C ALA A 376 -26.58 -6.07 -1.67
N LEU A 377 -27.79 -6.57 -1.92
CA LEU A 377 -28.38 -6.66 -3.25
C LEU A 377 -29.53 -5.66 -3.38
N THR A 378 -29.53 -4.92 -4.47
CA THR A 378 -30.56 -3.92 -4.79
C THR A 378 -31.05 -4.16 -6.21
N MET A 379 -32.36 -4.06 -6.42
CA MET A 379 -32.95 -4.15 -7.75
C MET A 379 -33.61 -2.84 -8.16
N ARG A 380 -33.48 -2.49 -9.44
CA ARG A 380 -34.20 -1.35 -10.04
C ARG A 380 -35.03 -1.82 -11.21
N ARG A 381 -36.31 -1.46 -11.26
CA ARG A 381 -37.21 -1.86 -12.34
C ARG A 381 -36.80 -1.22 -13.68
N LEU A 382 -36.85 -2.01 -14.75
CA LEU A 382 -36.71 -1.50 -16.12
C LEU A 382 -38.00 -0.74 -16.49
N GLY A 383 -37.89 0.59 -16.61
CA GLY A 383 -39.03 1.48 -16.82
C GLY A 383 -39.17 2.58 -15.76
N GLY A 384 -38.32 2.58 -14.73
CA GLY A 384 -38.26 3.63 -13.71
C GLY A 384 -38.64 3.13 -12.30
N GLY A 385 -38.51 4.03 -11.33
CA GLY A 385 -38.67 3.73 -9.91
C GLY A 385 -37.33 3.68 -9.17
N ASP A 386 -37.40 3.91 -7.86
CA ASP A 386 -36.21 3.89 -7.01
C ASP A 386 -35.67 2.46 -6.86
N PRO A 387 -34.35 2.28 -6.78
CA PRO A 387 -33.75 1.00 -6.42
C PRO A 387 -34.26 0.53 -5.05
N VAL A 388 -34.63 -0.74 -4.95
CA VAL A 388 -35.12 -1.37 -3.71
C VAL A 388 -34.14 -2.44 -3.27
N GLY A 389 -33.72 -2.42 -2.00
CA GLY A 389 -32.92 -3.48 -1.40
C GLY A 389 -33.71 -4.78 -1.34
N VAL A 390 -33.15 -5.88 -1.85
CA VAL A 390 -33.84 -7.18 -1.96
C VAL A 390 -33.23 -8.26 -1.06
N ALA A 391 -31.99 -8.09 -0.62
CA ALA A 391 -31.32 -9.01 0.30
C ALA A 391 -30.01 -8.44 0.83
N ASP A 392 -29.64 -8.87 2.05
CA ASP A 392 -28.27 -8.85 2.56
C ASP A 392 -27.87 -10.30 2.86
N VAL A 393 -26.78 -10.78 2.27
CA VAL A 393 -26.29 -12.16 2.42
C VAL A 393 -24.79 -12.19 2.66
N ILE A 394 -24.32 -13.09 3.53
CA ILE A 394 -22.89 -13.24 3.82
C ILE A 394 -22.31 -14.31 2.88
N ALA A 395 -21.20 -13.98 2.21
CA ALA A 395 -20.45 -14.97 1.44
C ALA A 395 -19.79 -16.00 2.35
N ASP A 396 -19.88 -17.27 1.99
CA ASP A 396 -19.32 -18.38 2.75
C ASP A 396 -17.77 -18.38 2.74
N ALA A 397 -17.17 -19.35 3.42
CA ALA A 397 -15.71 -19.49 3.50
C ALA A 397 -15.04 -19.73 2.13
N SER A 398 -15.79 -20.15 1.11
CA SER A 398 -15.32 -20.29 -0.27
C SER A 398 -15.55 -19.03 -1.12
N GLY A 399 -16.15 -17.99 -0.53
CA GLY A 399 -16.51 -16.75 -1.21
C GLY A 399 -17.79 -16.87 -2.04
N ARG A 400 -18.59 -17.92 -1.88
CA ARG A 400 -19.88 -18.07 -2.59
C ARG A 400 -21.02 -17.53 -1.76
N TRP A 401 -22.02 -16.97 -2.42
CA TRP A 401 -23.27 -16.56 -1.78
C TRP A 401 -24.46 -16.98 -2.63
N SER A 402 -25.59 -17.22 -1.96
CA SER A 402 -26.84 -17.63 -2.60
C SER A 402 -28.01 -17.15 -1.76
N GLN A 403 -29.02 -16.57 -2.38
CA GLN A 403 -30.17 -16.02 -1.69
C GLN A 403 -31.43 -16.07 -2.56
N THR A 404 -32.53 -16.57 -1.99
CA THR A 404 -33.86 -16.47 -2.59
C THR A 404 -34.42 -15.06 -2.40
N VAL A 405 -34.87 -14.42 -3.48
CA VAL A 405 -35.39 -13.03 -3.47
C VAL A 405 -36.78 -12.98 -4.11
N GLY A 406 -37.68 -12.17 -3.55
CA GLY A 406 -39.03 -11.95 -4.10
C GLY A 406 -40.14 -11.92 -3.05
N PRO A 407 -41.42 -11.83 -3.46
CA PRO A 407 -41.92 -12.04 -4.82
C PRO A 407 -41.56 -10.91 -5.78
N MET A 408 -41.22 -11.26 -7.02
CA MET A 408 -40.85 -10.33 -8.08
C MET A 408 -41.76 -10.45 -9.30
N GLY A 409 -42.01 -9.32 -9.97
CA GLY A 409 -42.83 -9.25 -11.17
C GLY A 409 -42.36 -8.17 -12.14
N GLY A 410 -42.09 -8.57 -13.38
CA GLY A 410 -41.54 -7.70 -14.42
C GLY A 410 -40.02 -7.86 -14.57
N ALA A 411 -39.36 -6.83 -15.10
CA ALA A 411 -37.94 -6.87 -15.42
C ALA A 411 -37.12 -5.84 -14.61
N PHE A 412 -35.94 -6.24 -14.16
CA PHE A 412 -35.11 -5.50 -13.20
C PHE A 412 -33.63 -5.53 -13.59
N LEU A 413 -32.91 -4.45 -13.27
CA LEU A 413 -31.45 -4.45 -13.18
C LEU A 413 -31.06 -4.83 -11.76
N LEU A 414 -30.05 -5.70 -11.63
CA LEU A 414 -29.48 -6.12 -10.37
C LEU A 414 -28.21 -5.32 -10.08
N TYR A 415 -28.14 -4.72 -8.90
CA TYR A 415 -26.97 -4.06 -8.36
C TYR A 415 -26.53 -4.78 -7.09
N GLY A 416 -25.23 -4.77 -6.83
CA GLY A 416 -24.67 -5.30 -5.61
C GLY A 416 -23.62 -4.38 -5.01
N VAL A 417 -23.47 -4.46 -3.69
CA VAL A 417 -22.36 -3.90 -2.93
C VAL A 417 -21.76 -5.01 -2.08
N SER A 418 -20.45 -5.21 -2.16
CA SER A 418 -19.71 -6.15 -1.32
C SER A 418 -18.97 -5.39 -0.23
N THR A 419 -19.18 -5.76 1.03
CA THR A 419 -18.52 -5.16 2.19
C THR A 419 -17.69 -6.20 2.92
N PRO A 420 -16.34 -6.15 2.83
CA PRO A 420 -15.45 -7.04 3.57
C PRO A 420 -15.57 -6.89 5.08
N ALA A 421 -15.18 -7.92 5.83
CA ALA A 421 -15.16 -7.92 7.30
C ALA A 421 -14.10 -6.91 7.84
N GLY A 422 -14.48 -5.65 7.97
CA GLY A 422 -13.60 -4.54 8.38
C GLY A 422 -13.08 -3.66 7.25
N GLY A 423 -13.56 -3.87 6.02
CA GLY A 423 -13.22 -3.06 4.85
C GLY A 423 -14.25 -1.98 4.53
N VAL A 424 -13.92 -1.12 3.56
CA VAL A 424 -14.86 -0.17 2.98
C VAL A 424 -15.76 -0.90 1.97
N PRO A 425 -17.08 -0.62 1.92
CA PRO A 425 -17.96 -1.19 0.90
C PRO A 425 -17.49 -0.87 -0.52
N SER A 426 -17.66 -1.82 -1.44
CA SER A 426 -17.45 -1.57 -2.86
C SER A 426 -18.42 -0.51 -3.39
N PRO A 427 -18.09 0.19 -4.49
CA PRO A 427 -19.09 0.94 -5.23
C PRO A 427 -20.25 0.02 -5.68
N PRO A 428 -21.48 0.55 -5.81
CA PRO A 428 -22.59 -0.19 -6.38
C PRO A 428 -22.24 -0.68 -7.79
N THR A 429 -22.20 -2.00 -7.96
CA THR A 429 -21.79 -2.66 -9.19
C THR A 429 -23.00 -3.26 -9.88
N LEU A 430 -23.12 -3.06 -11.19
CA LEU A 430 -24.16 -3.72 -11.99
C LEU A 430 -23.78 -5.21 -12.14
N LEU A 431 -24.66 -6.08 -11.67
CA LEU A 431 -24.44 -7.53 -11.67
C LEU A 431 -25.10 -8.19 -12.89
N ASN A 432 -25.09 -9.52 -12.92
CA ASN A 432 -25.67 -10.37 -13.96
C ASN A 432 -25.09 -10.08 -15.36
N GLY A 433 -23.79 -9.73 -15.43
CA GLY A 433 -23.14 -9.33 -16.68
C GLY A 433 -23.81 -8.12 -17.34
N SER A 434 -24.35 -7.21 -16.52
CA SER A 434 -25.13 -6.04 -16.94
C SER A 434 -26.46 -6.36 -17.64
N ARG A 435 -26.90 -7.63 -17.59
CA ARG A 435 -28.16 -8.07 -18.19
C ARG A 435 -29.31 -7.90 -17.21
N PRO A 436 -30.47 -7.40 -17.64
CA PRO A 436 -31.65 -7.41 -16.81
C PRO A 436 -32.14 -8.83 -16.51
N ILE A 437 -32.84 -8.99 -15.39
CA ILE A 437 -33.55 -10.20 -15.00
C ILE A 437 -35.05 -9.96 -15.18
N ALA A 438 -35.74 -10.82 -15.93
CA ALA A 438 -37.19 -10.75 -16.13
C ALA A 438 -37.89 -11.99 -15.56
N VAL A 439 -38.92 -11.74 -14.76
CA VAL A 439 -39.82 -12.77 -14.26
C VAL A 439 -41.00 -12.92 -15.22
N GLU A 440 -41.09 -14.04 -15.90
CA GLU A 440 -42.15 -14.37 -16.86
C GLU A 440 -42.97 -15.56 -16.34
N LEU A 441 -44.14 -15.26 -15.77
CA LEU A 441 -44.99 -16.22 -15.05
C LEU A 441 -46.08 -16.88 -15.91
N ASN A 442 -46.11 -16.64 -17.22
CA ASN A 442 -47.24 -17.04 -18.06
C ASN A 442 -47.02 -18.45 -18.63
N PRO A 443 -47.68 -19.50 -18.13
CA PRO A 443 -47.58 -20.81 -18.76
C PRO A 443 -48.35 -20.85 -20.09
N ALA A 444 -47.79 -21.55 -21.07
CA ALA A 444 -48.49 -21.93 -22.29
C ALA A 444 -48.83 -23.42 -22.24
N ARG A 445 -50.13 -23.73 -22.27
CA ARG A 445 -50.62 -25.11 -22.36
C ARG A 445 -50.59 -25.54 -23.82
N ILE A 446 -49.80 -26.56 -24.14
CA ILE A 446 -49.75 -27.14 -25.47
C ILE A 446 -50.85 -28.20 -25.57
N LEU A 447 -51.83 -27.93 -26.43
CA LEU A 447 -53.08 -28.69 -26.50
C LEU A 447 -53.02 -29.77 -27.58
N ALA A 448 -52.50 -29.44 -28.75
CA ALA A 448 -52.45 -30.35 -29.89
C ALA A 448 -51.40 -29.94 -30.92
N ALA A 449 -50.92 -30.92 -31.70
CA ALA A 449 -50.12 -30.69 -32.89
C ALA A 449 -50.77 -31.39 -34.09
N GLY A 450 -50.88 -30.68 -35.21
CA GLY A 450 -51.51 -31.19 -36.42
C GLY A 450 -50.78 -30.74 -37.68
N ARG A 451 -50.84 -31.58 -38.71
CA ARG A 451 -50.20 -31.33 -40.02
C ARG A 451 -51.14 -31.74 -41.15
N ARG A 452 -51.12 -30.99 -42.26
CA ARG A 452 -51.82 -31.39 -43.49
C ARG A 452 -50.95 -32.38 -44.29
N PRO A 453 -51.53 -33.40 -44.95
CA PRO A 453 -50.77 -34.31 -45.79
C PRO A 453 -49.93 -33.57 -46.85
N GLY A 454 -48.64 -33.86 -46.92
CA GLY A 454 -47.71 -33.23 -47.87
C GLY A 454 -47.29 -31.79 -47.55
N ALA A 455 -47.68 -31.24 -46.39
CA ALA A 455 -47.20 -29.93 -45.95
C ALA A 455 -45.92 -30.02 -45.11
N ASP A 456 -45.01 -29.06 -45.30
CA ASP A 456 -43.81 -28.85 -44.46
C ASP A 456 -44.09 -28.01 -43.20
N ARG A 457 -45.36 -27.92 -42.81
CA ARG A 457 -45.83 -27.06 -41.71
C ARG A 457 -46.60 -27.87 -40.67
N VAL A 458 -46.23 -27.69 -39.41
CA VAL A 458 -46.97 -28.22 -38.26
C VAL A 458 -47.66 -27.06 -37.56
N THR A 459 -48.98 -27.17 -37.40
CA THR A 459 -49.76 -26.24 -36.60
C THR A 459 -49.84 -26.78 -35.18
N VAL A 460 -49.40 -25.97 -34.22
CA VAL A 460 -49.49 -26.27 -32.79
C VAL A 460 -50.60 -25.42 -32.19
N THR A 461 -51.57 -26.06 -31.56
CA THR A 461 -52.63 -25.41 -30.79
C THR A 461 -52.18 -25.29 -29.35
N TYR A 462 -52.27 -24.08 -28.79
CA TYR A 462 -51.88 -23.80 -27.42
C TYR A 462 -52.87 -22.85 -26.78
N SER A 463 -52.98 -22.82 -25.45
CA SER A 463 -53.58 -21.70 -24.73
C SER A 463 -52.54 -21.02 -23.87
N VAL A 464 -52.68 -19.72 -23.68
CA VAL A 464 -51.87 -18.94 -22.76
C VAL A 464 -52.81 -18.46 -21.66
N GLY A 465 -52.29 -18.25 -20.45
CA GLY A 465 -52.99 -17.43 -19.47
C GLY A 465 -53.33 -16.03 -20.00
N ASP A 466 -53.93 -15.23 -19.13
CA ASP A 466 -54.42 -13.86 -19.31
C ASP A 466 -53.32 -12.80 -19.51
N GLY A 467 -52.04 -13.19 -19.63
CA GLY A 467 -50.92 -12.31 -19.94
C GLY A 467 -49.98 -12.90 -20.98
N THR A 468 -49.38 -12.02 -21.79
CA THR A 468 -48.32 -12.17 -22.84
C THR A 468 -47.84 -13.58 -23.26
N THR A 469 -47.64 -13.75 -24.58
CA THR A 469 -47.09 -14.99 -25.15
C THR A 469 -45.69 -15.28 -24.63
N PRO A 470 -45.43 -16.48 -24.05
CA PRO A 470 -44.12 -16.83 -23.51
C PRO A 470 -43.04 -16.73 -24.58
N VAL A 471 -41.87 -16.21 -24.23
CA VAL A 471 -40.76 -16.05 -25.20
C VAL A 471 -40.34 -17.38 -25.83
N GLY A 472 -40.37 -18.47 -25.05
CA GLY A 472 -40.09 -19.81 -25.56
C GLY A 472 -41.05 -20.27 -26.66
N LEU A 473 -42.28 -19.75 -26.68
CA LEU A 473 -43.31 -20.15 -27.64
C LEU A 473 -43.02 -19.65 -29.08
N THR A 474 -42.22 -18.59 -29.24
CA THR A 474 -41.87 -18.03 -30.55
C THR A 474 -40.45 -18.40 -31.00
N SER A 475 -39.69 -19.12 -30.17
CA SER A 475 -38.35 -19.59 -30.50
C SER A 475 -38.40 -20.92 -31.25
N ALA A 476 -37.71 -21.01 -32.39
CA ALA A 476 -37.59 -22.25 -33.15
C ALA A 476 -36.85 -23.35 -32.40
N GLY A 477 -35.89 -22.99 -31.53
CA GLY A 477 -35.13 -23.94 -30.72
C GLY A 477 -35.98 -24.67 -29.67
N SER A 478 -37.17 -24.19 -29.37
CA SER A 478 -38.09 -24.82 -28.41
C SER A 478 -38.85 -26.02 -28.99
N TYR A 479 -38.69 -26.30 -30.27
CA TYR A 479 -39.46 -27.32 -30.98
C TYR A 479 -38.55 -28.25 -31.77
N SER A 480 -38.85 -29.54 -31.73
CA SER A 480 -38.31 -30.50 -32.69
C SER A 480 -39.37 -31.53 -33.03
N VAL A 481 -39.26 -32.12 -34.21
CA VAL A 481 -40.07 -33.27 -34.60
C VAL A 481 -39.18 -34.49 -34.68
N ARG A 482 -39.55 -35.55 -33.97
CA ARG A 482 -39.00 -36.89 -34.14
C ARG A 482 -39.79 -37.63 -35.21
N LEU A 483 -39.09 -38.04 -36.27
CA LEU A 483 -39.61 -38.82 -37.38
C LEU A 483 -39.57 -40.32 -37.08
N ALA A 484 -40.15 -41.14 -37.96
CA ALA A 484 -40.25 -42.59 -37.77
C ALA A 484 -38.88 -43.29 -37.79
N ASP A 485 -37.88 -42.68 -38.44
CA ASP A 485 -36.48 -43.12 -38.48
C ASP A 485 -35.69 -42.73 -37.21
N GLY A 486 -36.32 -42.03 -36.26
CA GLY A 486 -35.74 -41.62 -34.99
C GLY A 486 -34.99 -40.27 -35.04
N HIS A 487 -34.81 -39.67 -36.22
CA HIS A 487 -34.14 -38.37 -36.35
C HIS A 487 -35.02 -37.23 -35.83
N ALA A 488 -34.39 -36.30 -35.10
CA ALA A 488 -35.03 -35.09 -34.61
C ALA A 488 -34.68 -33.91 -35.53
N VAL A 489 -35.68 -33.21 -36.04
CA VAL A 489 -35.50 -32.05 -36.93
C VAL A 489 -36.14 -30.83 -36.27
N ALA A 490 -35.40 -29.71 -36.22
CA ALA A 490 -35.91 -28.43 -35.73
C ALA A 490 -36.62 -27.64 -36.86
N PRO A 491 -37.63 -26.81 -36.56
CA PRO A 491 -38.24 -25.94 -37.55
C PRO A 491 -37.28 -24.82 -37.96
N ALA A 492 -37.34 -24.41 -39.23
CA ALA A 492 -36.63 -23.25 -39.75
C ALA A 492 -37.24 -21.91 -39.27
N SER A 493 -38.54 -21.90 -38.94
CA SER A 493 -39.18 -20.72 -38.34
C SER A 493 -40.44 -21.06 -37.55
N VAL A 494 -40.80 -20.17 -36.64
CA VAL A 494 -42.03 -20.23 -35.83
C VAL A 494 -42.80 -18.93 -36.02
N ARG A 495 -44.10 -19.02 -36.29
CA ARG A 495 -44.98 -17.85 -36.43
C ARG A 495 -46.29 -18.08 -35.71
N ILE A 496 -46.72 -17.11 -34.91
CA ILE A 496 -48.06 -17.13 -34.31
C ILE A 496 -49.10 -16.89 -35.42
N ALA A 497 -50.12 -17.74 -35.47
CA ALA A 497 -51.24 -17.56 -36.38
C ALA A 497 -52.21 -16.50 -35.81
N PRO A 498 -52.90 -15.71 -36.66
CA PRO A 498 -53.91 -14.76 -36.20
C PRO A 498 -54.97 -15.44 -35.35
N ALA A 499 -55.33 -14.83 -34.22
CA ALA A 499 -56.38 -15.35 -33.36
C ALA A 499 -57.72 -15.37 -34.12
N ARG A 500 -58.48 -16.46 -33.99
CA ARG A 500 -59.83 -16.58 -34.54
C ARG A 500 -60.83 -16.52 -33.37
N GLY A 501 -61.56 -15.42 -33.26
CA GLY A 501 -62.61 -15.23 -32.26
C GLY A 501 -62.09 -15.04 -30.82
N ARG A 502 -62.99 -15.19 -29.83
CA ARG A 502 -62.70 -14.99 -28.39
C ARG A 502 -62.14 -16.24 -27.68
N SER A 503 -61.62 -17.21 -28.43
CA SER A 503 -61.09 -18.45 -27.84
C SER A 503 -59.77 -18.22 -27.10
N THR A 504 -59.59 -18.87 -25.95
CA THR A 504 -58.29 -18.94 -25.24
C THR A 504 -57.30 -19.86 -25.96
N ALA A 505 -57.78 -20.73 -26.85
CA ALA A 505 -56.95 -21.55 -27.72
C ALA A 505 -56.49 -20.76 -28.94
N ARG A 506 -55.17 -20.62 -29.07
CA ARG A 506 -54.43 -19.99 -30.16
C ARG A 506 -53.68 -21.04 -30.98
N SER A 507 -53.08 -20.61 -32.09
CA SER A 507 -52.30 -21.49 -32.94
C SER A 507 -51.00 -20.83 -33.35
N LEU A 508 -49.94 -21.62 -33.47
CA LEU A 508 -48.68 -21.23 -34.10
C LEU A 508 -48.33 -22.21 -35.19
N VAL A 509 -47.55 -21.76 -36.15
CA VAL A 509 -47.12 -22.52 -37.31
C VAL A 509 -45.61 -22.68 -37.24
N LEU A 510 -45.18 -23.93 -37.11
CA LEU A 510 -43.80 -24.36 -37.27
C LEU A 510 -43.57 -24.66 -38.74
N THR A 511 -42.57 -24.04 -39.35
CA THR A 511 -42.17 -24.32 -40.74
C THR A 511 -40.86 -25.07 -40.74
N PHE A 512 -40.84 -26.28 -41.28
CA PHE A 512 -39.65 -27.13 -41.37
C PHE A 512 -38.97 -26.99 -42.74
N PRO A 513 -37.71 -27.41 -42.86
CA PRO A 513 -37.06 -27.56 -44.16
C PRO A 513 -37.92 -28.38 -45.14
N ARG A 514 -37.82 -28.07 -46.44
CA ARG A 514 -38.56 -28.83 -47.46
C ARG A 514 -38.12 -30.28 -47.47
N GLY A 515 -39.08 -31.20 -47.55
CA GLY A 515 -38.80 -32.64 -47.59
C GLY A 515 -38.56 -33.27 -46.23
N THR A 516 -38.70 -32.52 -45.11
CA THR A 516 -38.65 -33.09 -43.75
C THR A 516 -39.70 -34.16 -43.51
N PHE A 517 -40.83 -34.14 -44.22
CA PHE A 517 -41.88 -35.12 -44.02
C PHE A 517 -42.30 -35.83 -45.30
N THR A 518 -42.45 -37.16 -45.24
CA THR A 518 -43.15 -37.92 -46.29
C THR A 518 -44.68 -37.82 -46.16
N ARG A 519 -45.42 -38.14 -47.23
CA ARG A 519 -46.85 -37.77 -47.42
C ARG A 519 -47.79 -38.27 -46.30
N ARG A 520 -47.45 -39.35 -45.60
CA ARG A 520 -48.24 -39.95 -44.50
C ARG A 520 -47.41 -40.35 -43.28
N GLU A 521 -46.24 -39.76 -43.10
CA GLU A 521 -45.36 -40.12 -41.99
C GLU A 521 -45.96 -39.77 -40.63
N ALA A 522 -45.88 -40.72 -39.70
CA ALA A 522 -46.11 -40.45 -38.28
C ALA A 522 -44.93 -39.65 -37.72
N ALA A 523 -45.23 -38.68 -36.88
CA ALA A 523 -44.25 -37.79 -36.30
C ALA A 523 -44.65 -37.41 -34.89
N THR A 524 -43.68 -37.22 -34.00
CA THR A 524 -43.90 -36.76 -32.63
C THR A 524 -43.24 -35.41 -32.46
N LEU A 525 -44.03 -34.40 -32.11
CA LEU A 525 -43.53 -33.08 -31.75
C LEU A 525 -43.03 -33.13 -30.30
N ALA A 526 -41.79 -32.72 -30.09
CA ALA A 526 -41.23 -32.41 -28.79
C ALA A 526 -41.23 -30.88 -28.61
N VAL A 527 -41.79 -30.42 -27.50
CA VAL A 527 -41.81 -29.01 -27.11
C VAL A 527 -41.10 -28.84 -25.79
N SER A 528 -40.12 -27.94 -25.75
CA SER A 528 -39.30 -27.66 -24.57
C SER A 528 -39.06 -26.16 -24.44
N PHE A 529 -39.71 -25.55 -23.45
CA PHE A 529 -39.43 -24.19 -22.98
C PHE A 529 -40.10 -23.99 -21.61
N ALA A 530 -39.61 -23.05 -20.79
CA ALA A 530 -40.21 -22.87 -19.48
C ALA A 530 -41.61 -22.26 -19.54
N GLY A 531 -42.48 -22.77 -18.66
CA GLY A 531 -43.91 -22.46 -18.70
C GLY A 531 -44.68 -23.31 -19.72
N ALA A 532 -44.04 -24.19 -20.49
CA ALA A 532 -44.75 -25.17 -21.29
C ALA A 532 -45.46 -26.19 -20.37
N GLN A 533 -46.75 -26.35 -20.57
CA GLN A 533 -47.56 -27.35 -19.87
C GLN A 533 -48.21 -28.30 -20.87
N GLY A 534 -48.31 -29.57 -20.52
CA GLY A 534 -49.11 -30.52 -21.29
C GLY A 534 -50.61 -30.15 -21.24
N ALA A 535 -51.43 -30.82 -22.05
CA ALA A 535 -52.86 -30.53 -22.14
C ALA A 535 -53.60 -30.61 -20.78
N THR A 536 -53.11 -31.45 -19.86
CA THR A 536 -53.66 -31.61 -18.50
C THR A 536 -53.26 -30.48 -17.54
N GLY A 537 -52.35 -29.58 -17.95
CA GLY A 537 -51.78 -28.53 -17.10
C GLY A 537 -50.59 -28.95 -16.27
N ALA A 538 -50.21 -30.23 -16.31
CA ALA A 538 -48.98 -30.68 -15.68
C ALA A 538 -47.76 -30.15 -16.47
N PRO A 539 -46.73 -29.62 -15.79
CA PRO A 539 -45.45 -29.34 -16.43
C PRO A 539 -44.84 -30.65 -16.94
N ALA A 540 -44.29 -30.62 -18.15
CA ALA A 540 -43.60 -31.76 -18.75
C ALA A 540 -42.50 -31.24 -19.69
N ASP A 541 -41.31 -31.86 -19.66
CA ASP A 541 -40.20 -31.49 -20.53
C ASP A 541 -39.42 -32.74 -21.01
N PRO A 542 -39.38 -33.02 -22.33
CA PRO A 542 -40.17 -32.36 -23.37
C PRO A 542 -41.65 -32.79 -23.29
N ILE A 543 -42.56 -31.89 -23.68
CA ILE A 543 -43.94 -32.27 -23.99
C ILE A 543 -43.91 -33.04 -25.31
N LEU A 544 -44.30 -34.31 -25.28
CA LEU A 544 -44.40 -35.16 -26.45
C LEU A 544 -45.85 -35.20 -26.94
N LEU A 545 -46.06 -34.74 -28.18
CA LEU A 545 -47.38 -34.71 -28.82
C LEU A 545 -47.33 -35.46 -30.15
N PRO A 546 -48.24 -36.42 -30.39
CA PRO A 546 -48.37 -37.01 -31.71
C PRO A 546 -48.85 -35.93 -32.70
N VAL A 547 -48.15 -35.77 -33.81
CA VAL A 547 -48.56 -34.87 -34.90
C VAL A 547 -49.67 -35.55 -35.69
N ARG A 548 -50.92 -35.15 -35.48
CA ARG A 548 -52.08 -35.75 -36.16
C ARG A 548 -52.16 -35.27 -37.61
N LEU A 549 -52.38 -36.20 -38.54
CA LEU A 549 -52.67 -35.87 -39.93
C LEU A 549 -54.15 -35.42 -40.03
N GLY A 550 -54.38 -34.18 -40.45
CA GLY A 550 -55.73 -33.66 -40.64
C GLY A 550 -56.43 -34.30 -41.84
N GLY A 551 -57.68 -34.74 -41.66
CA GLY A 551 -58.61 -35.06 -42.75
C GLY A 551 -59.04 -33.79 -43.50
N ARG A 552 -59.46 -33.96 -44.75
CA ARG A 552 -59.89 -32.86 -45.64
C ARG A 552 -60.97 -31.96 -45.04
#